data_AF-A0A7K2XM96-F1
#
_entry.id   AF-A0A7K2XM96-F1
#
_cell.length_a   1.000
_cell.length_b   1.000
_cell.length_c   1.000
_cell.angle_alpha   90.00
_cell.angle_beta   90.00
_cell.angle_gamma   90.00
#
_symmetry.space_group_name_H-M   'P 1'
#
loop_
_entity.id
_entity.type
_entity.pdbx_description
1 polymer ?
#
loop_
_entity_poly.entity_id
_entity_poly.type
_entity_poly.pdbx_seq_one_letter_code
_entity_poly.pdbx_strand_id
1 'polypeptide(L)'
;MRNSRRYRLAAVGIALSASAVLGTQVTAQAQDTASTPRYQPEMVRALASSLGVSEKAAVDRLDRQDAQQAVLARLEKSGIAGDGAFFDASGTLTVNADDQAEATRIEKAGLAARVPARGQAALDGIKAELDALAAKKVPSGVASWSVDLASDKVTVKVADDRGAAAKAFLAKAAKHGAAVRIVRGQEKLEPKAAIYPGSKMTFNNTSQWCSVGYGARDSSGRQYLVTAGHCVTNTLRYDGTAFAQGYKTRYALGTRSVDMGILTVNSGHSIVTAVGTWGQGSTSTVAVKGVSRAASGAALCKSGATTGWTCGTVGSYNNTVTYIDRSGGPDTVVSGLASSTVCVEGGDSGGAYISGNQAQGMTSGGPTDQQCTGGVNSRGTSYFQPLDDALKYYGLTLNTN
;
A
#
# COMPACT_ATOMS: atom_id res chain seq x y z
N MET A 1 89.45 34.29 -37.97
CA MET A 1 88.95 33.47 -39.11
C MET A 1 88.96 32.02 -38.63
N ARG A 2 87.95 31.16 -38.64
CA ARG A 2 86.62 30.98 -39.25
C ARG A 2 85.85 30.11 -38.22
N ASN A 3 84.64 30.44 -37.81
CA ASN A 3 83.34 30.17 -38.46
C ASN A 3 82.79 28.74 -38.26
N SER A 4 81.48 28.71 -37.99
CA SER A 4 80.47 27.69 -38.32
C SER A 4 80.36 26.36 -37.55
N ARG A 5 79.22 26.21 -36.84
CA ARG A 5 78.01 25.43 -37.20
C ARG A 5 78.12 23.89 -37.38
N ARG A 6 77.15 23.20 -36.75
CA ARG A 6 76.29 22.06 -37.24
C ARG A 6 76.48 20.62 -36.70
N TYR A 7 75.39 20.16 -36.09
CA TYR A 7 74.57 18.94 -36.32
C TYR A 7 75.06 17.50 -36.03
N ARG A 8 74.21 16.84 -35.20
CA ARG A 8 73.45 15.56 -35.39
C ARG A 8 74.03 14.19 -35.01
N LEU A 9 73.14 13.45 -34.32
CA LEU A 9 72.83 12.01 -34.33
C LEU A 9 73.77 11.02 -33.60
N ALA A 10 73.24 10.34 -32.58
CA ALA A 10 72.94 8.89 -32.57
C ALA A 10 72.46 8.45 -31.16
N ALA A 11 71.85 7.27 -31.09
CA ALA A 11 70.85 6.87 -30.12
C ALA A 11 71.30 5.75 -29.16
N VAL A 12 70.36 5.42 -28.25
CA VAL A 12 70.20 4.17 -27.47
C VAL A 12 70.97 4.07 -26.13
N GLY A 13 70.25 3.67 -25.08
CA GLY A 13 70.81 2.78 -24.05
C GLY A 13 70.56 3.15 -22.59
N ILE A 14 69.46 2.62 -22.06
CA ILE A 14 68.98 2.55 -20.67
C ILE A 14 70.07 2.17 -19.64
N ALA A 15 70.06 2.79 -18.44
CA ALA A 15 70.11 2.09 -17.12
C ALA A 15 70.01 3.03 -15.90
N LEU A 16 68.94 2.82 -15.12
CA LEU A 16 68.77 2.80 -13.65
C LEU A 16 69.74 3.58 -12.73
N SER A 17 69.19 4.37 -11.78
CA SER A 17 69.36 4.18 -10.31
C SER A 17 68.68 5.27 -9.44
N ALA A 18 67.88 4.79 -8.47
CA ALA A 18 67.73 5.23 -7.06
C ALA A 18 67.34 6.68 -6.65
N SER A 19 66.07 6.79 -6.22
CA SER A 19 65.58 7.30 -4.92
C SER A 19 66.01 8.66 -4.34
N ALA A 20 65.02 9.56 -4.21
CA ALA A 20 64.93 10.51 -3.11
C ALA A 20 63.48 10.53 -2.56
N VAL A 21 63.37 10.32 -1.25
CA VAL A 21 62.14 10.25 -0.46
C VAL A 21 61.62 11.67 -0.20
N LEU A 22 60.35 11.92 -0.52
CA LEU A 22 59.58 13.06 0.00
C LEU A 22 58.32 12.50 0.65
N GLY A 23 58.27 12.59 1.98
CA GLY A 23 57.13 12.16 2.78
C GLY A 23 55.95 13.09 2.60
N THR A 24 54.87 12.58 2.02
CA THR A 24 53.54 13.17 2.12
C THR A 24 52.79 12.48 3.26
N GLN A 25 52.50 13.21 4.33
CA GLN A 25 51.56 12.80 5.36
C GLN A 25 50.18 12.66 4.70
N VAL A 26 49.77 11.43 4.43
CA VAL A 26 48.37 11.14 4.10
C VAL A 26 47.62 11.15 5.43
N THR A 27 46.91 12.25 5.71
CA THR A 27 45.84 12.23 6.70
C THR A 27 44.80 11.26 6.18
N ALA A 28 44.79 10.04 6.72
CA ALA A 28 43.69 9.11 6.55
C ALA A 28 42.44 9.74 7.17
N GLN A 29 41.61 10.40 6.37
CA GLN A 29 40.22 10.61 6.73
C GLN A 29 39.63 9.22 6.89
N ALA A 30 39.37 8.84 8.15
CA ALA A 30 38.48 7.72 8.43
C ALA A 30 37.15 8.08 7.75
N GLN A 31 36.90 7.46 6.60
CA GLN A 31 35.57 7.43 6.04
C GLN A 31 34.76 6.62 7.05
N ASP A 32 33.96 7.31 7.87
CA ASP A 32 32.87 6.70 8.61
C ASP A 32 32.08 5.88 7.59
N THR A 33 32.28 4.57 7.61
CA THR A 33 31.46 3.63 6.88
C THR A 33 30.08 3.78 7.48
N ALA A 34 29.23 4.56 6.82
CA ALA A 34 27.84 4.74 7.22
C ALA A 34 27.23 3.36 7.42
N SER A 35 27.06 2.98 8.69
CA SER A 35 26.49 1.69 9.05
C SER A 35 25.12 1.61 8.41
N THR A 36 24.87 0.54 7.64
CA THR A 36 23.54 0.30 7.08
C THR A 36 22.51 0.43 8.22
N PRO A 37 21.52 1.34 8.10
CA PRO A 37 20.56 1.55 9.16
C PRO A 37 19.89 0.22 9.52
N ARG A 38 19.91 -0.15 10.81
CA ARG A 38 19.28 -1.39 11.32
C ARG A 38 17.78 -1.45 10.99
N TYR A 39 17.14 -0.29 10.96
CA TYR A 39 15.71 -0.13 10.71
C TYR A 39 15.48 0.73 9.46
N GLN A 40 14.39 0.47 8.74
CA GLN A 40 14.02 1.29 7.57
C GLN A 40 13.71 2.73 8.01
N PRO A 41 14.33 3.76 7.39
CA PRO A 41 14.14 5.16 7.79
C PRO A 41 12.68 5.64 7.80
N GLU A 42 11.84 5.15 6.89
CA GLU A 42 10.41 5.50 6.84
C GLU A 42 9.64 4.97 8.05
N MET A 43 9.96 3.75 8.52
CA MET A 43 9.35 3.19 9.72
C MET A 43 9.75 4.01 10.96
N VAL A 44 11.04 4.38 11.06
CA VAL A 44 11.54 5.20 12.17
C VAL A 44 10.85 6.55 12.22
N ARG A 45 10.71 7.24 11.07
CA ARG A 45 9.99 8.52 10.97
C ARG A 45 8.52 8.39 11.37
N ALA A 46 7.84 7.36 10.88
CA ALA A 46 6.45 7.13 11.22
C ALA A 46 6.26 6.84 12.72
N LEU A 47 7.15 6.03 13.31
CA LEU A 47 7.12 5.72 14.73
C LEU A 47 7.42 6.96 15.59
N ALA A 48 8.45 7.73 15.23
CA ALA A 48 8.82 8.96 15.92
C ALA A 48 7.66 9.98 15.94
N SER A 49 7.04 10.20 14.78
CA SER A 49 5.85 11.06 14.64
C SER A 49 4.68 10.55 15.49
N SER A 50 4.40 9.25 15.43
CA SER A 50 3.29 8.62 16.18
C SER A 50 3.47 8.71 17.69
N LEU A 51 4.71 8.63 18.17
CA LEU A 51 5.04 8.72 19.59
C LEU A 51 5.27 10.16 20.07
N GLY A 52 5.36 11.14 19.17
CA GLY A 52 5.72 12.51 19.50
C GLY A 52 7.17 12.66 20.01
N VAL A 53 8.10 11.86 19.48
CA VAL A 53 9.52 11.83 19.89
C VAL A 53 10.46 12.04 18.70
N SER A 54 11.76 12.19 18.95
CA SER A 54 12.76 12.26 17.87
C SER A 54 12.98 10.89 17.21
N GLU A 55 13.44 10.87 15.96
CA GLU A 55 13.83 9.64 15.26
C GLU A 55 14.88 8.85 16.04
N LYS A 56 15.86 9.55 16.64
CA LYS A 56 16.83 8.92 17.53
C LYS A 56 16.16 8.22 18.72
N ALA A 57 15.22 8.86 19.39
CA ALA A 57 14.50 8.25 20.51
C ALA A 57 13.63 7.05 20.08
N ALA A 58 13.08 7.08 18.86
CA ALA A 58 12.36 5.95 18.29
C ALA A 58 13.28 4.76 18.01
N VAL A 59 14.48 5.00 17.47
CA VAL A 59 15.51 3.96 17.29
C VAL A 59 15.97 3.41 18.64
N ASP A 60 16.32 4.28 19.59
CA ASP A 60 16.76 3.87 20.93
C ASP A 60 15.68 3.04 21.65
N ARG A 61 14.40 3.34 21.41
CA ARG A 61 13.28 2.51 21.90
C ARG A 61 13.28 1.12 21.25
N LEU A 62 13.38 1.04 19.92
CA LEU A 62 13.35 -0.23 19.19
C LEU A 62 14.52 -1.13 19.59
N ASP A 63 15.73 -0.57 19.73
CA ASP A 63 16.91 -1.32 20.17
C ASP A 63 16.74 -1.86 21.60
N ARG A 64 16.16 -1.08 22.53
CA ARG A 64 15.83 -1.58 23.88
C ARG A 64 14.81 -2.70 23.84
N GLN A 65 13.74 -2.56 23.05
CA GLN A 65 12.70 -3.58 22.95
C GLN A 65 13.24 -4.89 22.38
N ASP A 66 14.09 -4.81 21.35
CA ASP A 66 14.81 -5.95 20.78
C ASP A 66 15.71 -6.64 21.81
N ALA A 67 16.50 -5.87 22.56
CA ALA A 67 17.34 -6.41 23.63
C ALA A 67 16.52 -7.12 24.73
N GLN A 68 15.41 -6.52 25.16
CA GLN A 68 14.51 -7.14 26.15
C GLN A 68 13.85 -8.41 25.62
N GLN A 69 13.40 -8.44 24.37
CA GLN A 69 12.88 -9.65 23.73
C GLN A 69 13.94 -10.75 23.60
N ALA A 70 15.19 -10.38 23.31
CA ALA A 70 16.29 -11.35 23.28
C ALA A 70 16.57 -11.96 24.65
N VAL A 71 16.41 -11.21 25.75
CA VAL A 71 16.48 -11.75 27.13
C VAL A 71 15.31 -12.69 27.40
N LEU A 72 14.08 -12.29 27.04
CA LEU A 72 12.89 -13.12 27.24
C LEU A 72 13.02 -14.47 26.52
N ALA A 73 13.45 -14.46 25.25
CA ALA A 73 13.66 -15.68 24.48
C ALA A 73 14.75 -16.60 25.08
N ARG A 74 15.74 -16.05 25.80
CA ARG A 74 16.74 -16.85 26.53
C ARG A 74 16.15 -17.47 27.80
N LEU A 75 15.33 -16.72 28.52
CA LEU A 75 14.62 -17.22 29.70
C LEU A 75 13.69 -18.39 29.34
N GLU A 76 12.89 -18.24 28.29
CA GLU A 76 12.01 -19.30 27.78
C GLU A 76 12.78 -20.58 27.45
N LYS A 77 13.91 -20.46 26.74
CA LYS A 77 14.79 -21.61 26.43
C LYS A 77 15.41 -22.25 27.67
N SER A 78 15.58 -21.49 28.75
CA SER A 78 16.08 -21.97 30.03
C SER A 78 14.99 -22.58 30.94
N GLY A 79 13.74 -22.62 30.47
CA GLY A 79 12.60 -23.17 31.21
C GLY A 79 11.87 -22.15 32.10
N ILE A 80 12.14 -20.85 31.92
CA ILE A 80 11.46 -19.75 32.61
C ILE A 80 10.61 -19.02 31.55
N ALA A 81 9.41 -19.52 31.29
CA ALA A 81 8.52 -18.93 30.29
C ALA A 81 7.68 -17.78 30.87
N GLY A 82 7.39 -17.83 32.18
CA GLY A 82 6.33 -17.01 32.79
C GLY A 82 4.94 -17.33 32.23
N ASP A 83 3.97 -16.51 32.61
CA ASP A 83 2.57 -16.56 32.19
C ASP A 83 2.18 -15.35 31.32
N GLY A 84 2.99 -15.15 30.29
CA GLY A 84 2.87 -14.07 29.30
C GLY A 84 3.71 -12.83 29.59
N ALA A 85 3.93 -12.01 28.57
CA ALA A 85 4.69 -10.77 28.69
C ALA A 85 4.07 -9.64 27.87
N PHE A 86 4.28 -8.39 28.29
CA PHE A 86 3.78 -7.22 27.57
C PHE A 86 4.75 -6.05 27.67
N PHE A 87 4.75 -5.20 26.64
CA PHE A 87 5.36 -3.88 26.71
C PHE A 87 4.35 -2.88 27.25
N ASP A 88 4.78 -2.04 28.19
CA ASP A 88 4.00 -0.87 28.60
C ASP A 88 4.16 0.30 27.60
N ALA A 89 3.46 1.41 27.87
CA ALA A 89 3.54 2.61 27.04
C ALA A 89 4.97 3.20 26.97
N SER A 90 5.78 3.04 28.02
CA SER A 90 7.19 3.47 28.05
C SER A 90 8.12 2.57 27.21
N GLY A 91 7.62 1.42 26.77
CA GLY A 91 8.36 0.43 25.99
C GLY A 91 9.19 -0.49 26.86
N THR A 92 8.81 -0.68 28.12
CA THR A 92 9.47 -1.62 29.05
C THR A 92 8.76 -2.96 29.02
N LEU A 93 9.51 -4.04 28.77
CA LEU A 93 8.99 -5.41 28.81
C LEU A 93 8.79 -5.86 30.25
N THR A 94 7.55 -6.22 30.60
CA THR A 94 7.18 -6.85 31.87
C THR A 94 6.70 -8.27 31.61
N VAL A 95 7.28 -9.23 32.32
CA VAL A 95 6.88 -10.64 32.27
C VAL A 95 5.98 -10.94 33.46
N ASN A 96 4.82 -11.54 33.21
CA ASN A 96 4.01 -12.14 34.26
C ASN A 96 4.69 -13.43 34.70
N ALA A 97 4.99 -13.58 35.98
CA ALA A 97 5.58 -14.78 36.56
C ALA A 97 4.50 -15.62 37.26
N ASP A 98 4.70 -16.94 37.32
CA ASP A 98 3.79 -17.85 38.02
C ASP A 98 3.81 -17.63 39.54
N ASP A 99 5.00 -17.32 40.07
CA ASP A 99 5.20 -17.05 41.48
C ASP A 99 6.33 -16.03 41.73
N GLN A 100 6.51 -15.64 43.00
CA GLN A 100 7.51 -14.66 43.40
C GLN A 100 8.96 -15.16 43.18
N ALA A 101 9.18 -16.48 43.23
CA ALA A 101 10.50 -17.05 43.02
C ALA A 101 10.88 -16.97 41.53
N GLU A 102 9.94 -17.22 40.62
CA GLU A 102 10.12 -17.02 39.20
C GLU A 102 10.29 -15.54 38.84
N ALA A 103 9.48 -14.64 39.41
CA ALA A 103 9.63 -13.20 39.23
C ALA A 103 11.06 -12.74 39.57
N THR A 104 11.60 -13.22 40.69
CA THR A 104 12.98 -12.93 41.12
C THR A 104 14.02 -13.44 40.11
N ARG A 105 13.79 -14.59 39.48
CA ARG A 105 14.71 -15.12 38.44
C ARG A 105 14.67 -14.28 37.17
N ILE A 106 13.48 -13.83 36.77
CA ILE A 106 13.29 -12.96 35.61
C ILE A 106 13.96 -11.60 35.84
N GLU A 107 13.79 -11.00 37.03
CA GLU A 107 14.43 -9.74 37.42
C GLU A 107 15.95 -9.85 37.41
N LYS A 108 16.51 -10.95 37.92
CA LYS A 108 17.95 -11.23 37.86
C LYS A 108 18.50 -11.31 36.43
N ALA A 109 17.66 -11.68 35.46
CA ALA A 109 18.02 -11.69 34.04
C ALA A 109 17.88 -10.31 33.36
N GLY A 110 17.37 -9.29 34.07
CA GLY A 110 17.29 -7.90 33.60
C GLY A 110 15.96 -7.50 32.98
N LEU A 111 14.88 -8.27 33.19
CA LEU A 111 13.52 -7.88 32.78
C LEU A 111 12.69 -7.46 33.99
N ALA A 112 11.70 -6.59 33.78
CA ALA A 112 10.69 -6.36 34.81
C ALA A 112 9.81 -7.61 34.94
N ALA A 113 9.41 -7.94 36.16
CA ALA A 113 8.51 -9.04 36.44
C ALA A 113 7.40 -8.64 37.40
N ARG A 114 6.28 -9.35 37.35
CA ARG A 114 5.22 -9.27 38.37
C ARG A 114 4.49 -10.60 38.47
N VAL A 115 3.89 -10.88 39.61
CA VAL A 115 2.92 -11.99 39.75
C VAL A 115 1.52 -11.41 39.48
N PRO A 116 0.85 -11.77 38.37
CA PRO A 116 -0.48 -11.26 38.05
C PRO A 116 -1.55 -11.92 38.95
N ALA A 117 -2.77 -11.37 38.96
CA ALA A 117 -3.88 -12.02 39.66
C ALA A 117 -4.43 -13.22 38.88
N ARG A 118 -4.27 -13.23 37.55
CA ARG A 118 -4.74 -14.29 36.65
C ARG A 118 -3.66 -14.81 35.72
N GLY A 119 -2.98 -13.89 35.03
CA GLY A 119 -1.98 -14.22 34.02
C GLY A 119 -2.56 -14.74 32.70
N GLN A 120 -1.72 -15.00 31.71
CA GLN A 120 -2.14 -15.26 30.34
C GLN A 120 -2.97 -16.54 30.22
N ALA A 121 -2.54 -17.65 30.81
CA ALA A 121 -3.20 -18.95 30.67
C ALA A 121 -4.65 -18.91 31.16
N ALA A 122 -4.89 -18.27 32.31
CA ALA A 122 -6.25 -18.11 32.86
C ALA A 122 -7.12 -17.20 31.97
N LEU A 123 -6.55 -16.11 31.43
CA LEU A 123 -7.27 -15.19 30.55
C LEU A 123 -7.55 -15.81 29.17
N ASP A 124 -6.65 -16.63 28.64
CA ASP A 124 -6.84 -17.40 27.42
C ASP A 124 -7.97 -18.41 27.57
N GLY A 125 -8.10 -19.05 28.74
CA GLY A 125 -9.25 -19.90 29.07
C GLY A 125 -10.59 -19.15 28.97
N ILE A 126 -10.67 -17.94 29.53
CA ILE A 126 -11.87 -17.08 29.43
C ILE A 126 -12.12 -16.67 27.97
N LYS A 127 -11.08 -16.27 27.24
CA LYS A 127 -11.20 -15.88 25.84
C LYS A 127 -11.70 -17.06 24.98
N ALA A 128 -11.21 -18.26 25.21
CA ALA A 128 -11.63 -19.46 24.50
C ALA A 128 -13.12 -19.78 24.72
N GLU A 129 -13.66 -19.58 25.94
CA GLU A 129 -15.10 -19.69 26.18
C GLU A 129 -15.92 -18.69 25.36
N LEU A 130 -15.43 -17.45 25.23
CA LEU A 130 -16.08 -16.43 24.42
C LEU A 130 -15.96 -16.73 22.92
N ASP A 131 -14.81 -17.22 22.46
CA ASP A 131 -14.59 -17.68 21.08
C ASP A 131 -15.58 -18.80 20.72
N ALA A 132 -15.75 -19.79 21.60
CA ALA A 132 -16.68 -20.90 21.40
C ALA A 132 -18.15 -20.43 21.35
N LEU A 133 -18.52 -19.37 22.08
CA LEU A 133 -19.84 -18.76 21.99
C LEU A 133 -20.04 -18.05 20.65
N ALA A 134 -19.05 -17.27 20.22
CA ALA A 134 -19.09 -16.53 18.97
C ALA A 134 -19.15 -17.47 17.74
N ALA A 135 -18.49 -18.62 17.82
CA ALA A 135 -18.55 -19.65 16.78
C ALA A 135 -19.96 -20.24 16.60
N LYS A 136 -20.75 -20.34 17.67
CA LYS A 136 -22.14 -20.83 17.61
C LYS A 136 -23.11 -19.76 17.12
N LYS A 137 -22.88 -18.50 17.52
CA LYS A 137 -23.72 -17.37 17.15
C LYS A 137 -22.90 -16.09 17.12
N VAL A 138 -22.82 -15.50 15.94
CA VAL A 138 -22.10 -14.23 15.72
C VAL A 138 -22.66 -13.16 16.67
N PRO A 139 -21.83 -12.55 17.53
CA PRO A 139 -22.28 -11.55 18.50
C PRO A 139 -22.38 -10.17 17.85
N SER A 140 -23.28 -10.02 16.87
CA SER A 140 -23.44 -8.76 16.11
C SER A 140 -23.59 -7.56 17.03
N GLY A 141 -22.66 -6.61 16.92
CA GLY A 141 -22.56 -5.41 17.76
C GLY A 141 -21.40 -5.41 18.75
N VAL A 142 -20.80 -6.57 19.04
CA VAL A 142 -19.49 -6.67 19.70
C VAL A 142 -18.40 -6.53 18.63
N ALA A 143 -17.49 -5.57 18.83
CA ALA A 143 -16.45 -5.23 17.86
C ALA A 143 -15.24 -6.16 17.97
N SER A 144 -14.75 -6.44 19.18
CA SER A 144 -13.66 -7.39 19.41
C SER A 144 -13.60 -7.86 20.87
N TRP A 145 -12.88 -8.95 21.12
CA TRP A 145 -12.51 -9.36 22.46
C TRP A 145 -11.10 -9.97 22.47
N SER A 146 -10.30 -9.63 23.49
CA SER A 146 -8.89 -10.02 23.54
C SER A 146 -8.39 -10.16 24.97
N VAL A 147 -7.33 -10.95 25.16
CA VAL A 147 -6.51 -10.89 26.38
C VAL A 147 -5.74 -9.58 26.39
N ASP A 148 -5.82 -8.85 27.50
CA ASP A 148 -5.06 -7.64 27.79
C ASP A 148 -4.20 -7.92 29.02
N LEU A 149 -2.97 -8.37 28.76
CA LEU A 149 -2.04 -8.74 29.82
C LEU A 149 -1.67 -7.56 30.69
N ALA A 150 -1.54 -6.34 30.14
CA ALA A 150 -1.18 -5.17 30.92
C ALA A 150 -2.20 -4.91 32.05
N SER A 151 -3.51 -4.98 31.73
CA SER A 151 -4.58 -4.83 32.72
C SER A 151 -5.03 -6.13 33.40
N ASP A 152 -4.42 -7.27 33.06
CA ASP A 152 -4.71 -8.62 33.58
C ASP A 152 -6.20 -9.02 33.44
N LYS A 153 -6.77 -8.72 32.27
CA LYS A 153 -8.20 -8.90 31.94
C LYS A 153 -8.43 -9.32 30.50
N VAL A 154 -9.57 -9.96 30.23
CA VAL A 154 -10.14 -10.04 28.89
C VAL A 154 -10.93 -8.77 28.61
N THR A 155 -10.53 -8.01 27.58
CA THR A 155 -11.22 -6.79 27.18
C THR A 155 -12.20 -7.09 26.06
N VAL A 156 -13.47 -6.72 26.23
CA VAL A 156 -14.54 -6.84 25.22
C VAL A 156 -14.93 -5.44 24.75
N LYS A 157 -14.68 -5.13 23.49
CA LYS A 157 -15.00 -3.86 22.84
C LYS A 157 -16.35 -3.94 22.13
N VAL A 158 -17.22 -2.97 22.37
CA VAL A 158 -18.63 -3.00 21.94
C VAL A 158 -18.98 -1.76 21.12
N ALA A 159 -19.53 -1.99 19.93
CA ALA A 159 -20.01 -0.96 19.04
C ALA A 159 -21.53 -0.71 19.18
N ASP A 160 -22.32 -1.77 19.38
CA ASP A 160 -23.77 -1.68 19.58
C ASP A 160 -24.24 -2.86 20.45
N ASP A 161 -24.87 -2.60 21.60
CA ASP A 161 -25.38 -3.64 22.50
C ASP A 161 -26.91 -3.76 22.51
N ARG A 162 -27.62 -3.13 21.57
CA ARG A 162 -29.09 -3.20 21.51
C ARG A 162 -29.61 -4.57 21.08
N GLY A 163 -28.85 -5.25 20.21
CA GLY A 163 -29.22 -6.53 19.62
C GLY A 163 -29.15 -7.71 20.61
N ALA A 164 -30.04 -8.69 20.44
CA ALA A 164 -30.11 -9.88 21.30
C ALA A 164 -28.81 -10.70 21.30
N ALA A 165 -28.10 -10.75 20.17
CA ALA A 165 -26.82 -11.46 20.06
C ALA A 165 -25.72 -10.81 20.91
N ALA A 166 -25.54 -9.49 20.80
CA ALA A 166 -24.62 -8.74 21.65
C ALA A 166 -24.98 -8.88 23.13
N LYS A 167 -26.26 -8.71 23.51
CA LYS A 167 -26.71 -8.87 24.90
C LYS A 167 -26.38 -10.24 25.48
N ALA A 168 -26.64 -11.32 24.73
CA ALA A 168 -26.31 -12.68 25.17
C ALA A 168 -24.80 -12.89 25.35
N PHE A 169 -23.99 -12.39 24.42
CA PHE A 169 -22.53 -12.45 24.51
C PHE A 169 -21.99 -11.68 25.72
N LEU A 170 -22.45 -10.45 25.91
CA LEU A 170 -22.05 -9.60 27.04
C LEU A 170 -22.51 -10.17 28.38
N ALA A 171 -23.68 -10.80 28.44
CA ALA A 171 -24.15 -11.50 29.64
C ALA A 171 -23.24 -12.68 30.00
N LYS A 172 -22.77 -13.46 29.01
CA LYS A 172 -21.80 -14.53 29.26
C LYS A 172 -20.44 -13.97 29.68
N ALA A 173 -19.94 -12.94 29.01
CA ALA A 173 -18.69 -12.28 29.37
C ALA A 173 -18.72 -11.71 30.80
N ALA A 174 -19.84 -11.10 31.21
CA ALA A 174 -20.02 -10.55 32.55
C ALA A 174 -19.97 -11.60 33.67
N LYS A 175 -20.24 -12.89 33.38
CA LYS A 175 -20.12 -13.97 34.39
C LYS A 175 -18.69 -14.18 34.89
N HIS A 176 -17.68 -13.73 34.15
CA HIS A 176 -16.29 -13.79 34.57
C HIS A 176 -15.89 -12.63 35.49
N GLY A 177 -16.85 -11.75 35.85
CA GLY A 177 -16.67 -10.71 36.85
C GLY A 177 -15.48 -9.80 36.56
N ALA A 178 -14.62 -9.60 37.55
CA ALA A 178 -13.45 -8.72 37.47
C ALA A 178 -12.41 -9.14 36.42
N ALA A 179 -12.49 -10.37 35.88
CA ALA A 179 -11.62 -10.85 34.82
C ALA A 179 -11.96 -10.26 33.44
N VAL A 180 -13.16 -9.71 33.27
CA VAL A 180 -13.60 -9.13 31.99
C VAL A 180 -13.82 -7.63 32.14
N ARG A 181 -13.34 -6.86 31.16
CA ARG A 181 -13.59 -5.42 31.04
C ARG A 181 -14.37 -5.13 29.76
N ILE A 182 -15.58 -4.58 29.89
CA ILE A 182 -16.39 -4.21 28.72
C ILE A 182 -16.21 -2.72 28.42
N VAL A 183 -15.76 -2.41 27.20
CA VAL A 183 -15.53 -1.04 26.73
C VAL A 183 -16.56 -0.72 25.63
N ARG A 184 -17.43 0.25 25.90
CA ARG A 184 -18.51 0.68 24.99
C ARG A 184 -18.12 1.90 24.15
N GLY A 185 -18.99 2.27 23.20
CA GLY A 185 -18.79 3.42 22.34
C GLY A 185 -17.67 3.22 21.31
N GLN A 186 -17.38 1.97 20.96
CA GLN A 186 -16.40 1.65 19.94
C GLN A 186 -17.04 1.76 18.55
N GLU A 187 -16.24 2.01 17.52
CA GLU A 187 -16.73 2.00 16.15
C GLU A 187 -16.95 0.56 15.66
N LYS A 188 -17.79 0.41 14.63
CA LYS A 188 -17.94 -0.86 13.92
C LYS A 188 -16.66 -1.15 13.14
N LEU A 189 -16.20 -2.40 13.20
CA LEU A 189 -15.05 -2.86 12.43
C LEU A 189 -15.53 -3.51 11.13
N GLU A 190 -14.87 -3.17 10.02
CA GLU A 190 -15.08 -3.79 8.71
C GLU A 190 -13.72 -4.13 8.09
N PRO A 191 -13.59 -5.25 7.37
CA PRO A 191 -12.44 -5.49 6.52
C PRO A 191 -12.32 -4.37 5.49
N LYS A 192 -11.14 -3.75 5.37
CA LYS A 192 -10.89 -2.74 4.36
C LYS A 192 -10.60 -3.42 3.02
N ALA A 193 -11.38 -3.10 2.00
CA ALA A 193 -11.16 -3.64 0.66
C ALA A 193 -10.01 -2.90 -0.03
N ALA A 194 -9.01 -3.66 -0.49
CA ALA A 194 -7.92 -3.19 -1.33
C ALA A 194 -8.30 -3.39 -2.80
N ILE A 195 -8.74 -2.31 -3.46
CA ILE A 195 -9.19 -2.36 -4.85
C ILE A 195 -8.06 -1.87 -5.75
N TYR A 196 -7.49 -2.76 -6.55
CA TYR A 196 -6.37 -2.42 -7.42
C TYR A 196 -6.84 -1.69 -8.68
N PRO A 197 -6.14 -0.64 -9.13
CA PRO A 197 -6.20 -0.19 -10.51
C PRO A 197 -6.06 -1.36 -11.49
N GLY A 198 -6.97 -1.43 -12.46
CA GLY A 198 -7.13 -2.51 -13.43
C GLY A 198 -8.17 -3.58 -13.06
N SER A 199 -8.62 -3.64 -11.81
CA SER A 199 -9.66 -4.58 -11.38
C SER A 199 -10.99 -4.36 -12.10
N LYS A 200 -11.81 -5.40 -12.23
CA LYS A 200 -13.18 -5.29 -12.75
C LYS A 200 -14.06 -4.48 -11.79
N MET A 201 -14.80 -3.52 -12.34
CA MET A 201 -15.89 -2.83 -11.64
C MET A 201 -17.17 -2.86 -12.46
N THR A 202 -18.27 -3.29 -11.83
CA THR A 202 -19.58 -3.38 -12.49
C THR A 202 -20.46 -2.19 -12.17
N PHE A 203 -21.43 -1.95 -13.04
CA PHE A 203 -22.33 -0.81 -12.96
C PHE A 203 -23.64 -1.19 -12.30
N ASN A 204 -24.02 -0.46 -11.24
CA ASN A 204 -25.29 -0.66 -10.55
C ASN A 204 -25.50 -2.17 -10.28
N ASN A 205 -26.64 -2.73 -10.68
CA ASN A 205 -26.87 -4.18 -10.62
C ASN A 205 -26.92 -4.80 -12.03
N THR A 206 -26.12 -4.29 -12.98
CA THR A 206 -26.07 -4.78 -14.36
C THR A 206 -24.85 -5.67 -14.59
N SER A 207 -24.83 -6.32 -15.75
CA SER A 207 -23.68 -7.08 -16.23
C SER A 207 -22.64 -6.21 -16.95
N GLN A 208 -22.84 -4.90 -17.10
CA GLN A 208 -21.86 -4.00 -17.73
C GLN A 208 -20.69 -3.72 -16.78
N TRP A 209 -19.49 -3.57 -17.33
CA TRP A 209 -18.29 -3.31 -16.55
C TRP A 209 -17.32 -2.35 -17.23
N CYS A 210 -16.54 -1.70 -16.38
CA CYS A 210 -15.28 -1.06 -16.71
C CYS A 210 -14.17 -1.66 -15.84
N SER A 211 -12.99 -1.07 -15.94
CA SER A 211 -11.82 -1.35 -15.13
C SER A 211 -11.52 -0.19 -14.20
N VAL A 212 -11.12 -0.49 -12.96
CA VAL A 212 -10.78 0.51 -11.95
C VAL A 212 -9.58 1.34 -12.43
N GLY A 213 -9.69 2.67 -12.36
CA GLY A 213 -8.61 3.60 -12.63
C GLY A 213 -7.75 3.87 -11.39
N TYR A 214 -7.45 5.14 -11.11
CA TYR A 214 -6.53 5.54 -10.03
C TYR A 214 -7.23 6.15 -8.82
N GLY A 215 -6.70 5.89 -7.63
CA GLY A 215 -7.11 6.58 -6.40
C GLY A 215 -6.47 7.95 -6.30
N ALA A 216 -7.25 8.98 -6.03
CA ALA A 216 -6.76 10.33 -5.81
C ALA A 216 -7.53 11.00 -4.66
N ARG A 217 -7.00 12.10 -4.15
CA ARG A 217 -7.61 12.86 -3.07
C ARG A 217 -7.67 14.35 -3.37
N ASP A 218 -8.71 15.02 -2.89
CA ASP A 218 -8.74 16.48 -2.90
C ASP A 218 -7.93 17.07 -1.73
N SER A 219 -7.84 18.40 -1.67
CA SER A 219 -7.11 19.12 -0.62
C SER A 219 -7.66 18.89 0.80
N SER A 220 -8.91 18.44 0.93
CA SER A 220 -9.51 18.07 2.22
C SER A 220 -9.23 16.62 2.62
N GLY A 221 -8.54 15.86 1.76
CA GLY A 221 -8.23 14.43 1.97
C GLY A 221 -9.35 13.48 1.54
N ARG A 222 -10.46 13.99 0.97
CA ARG A 222 -11.56 13.14 0.48
C ARG A 222 -11.10 12.29 -0.70
N GLN A 223 -11.42 11.01 -0.66
CA GLN A 223 -10.97 10.01 -1.62
C GLN A 223 -11.90 9.92 -2.85
N TYR A 224 -11.28 9.87 -4.03
CA TYR A 224 -11.94 9.70 -5.31
C TYR A 224 -11.30 8.58 -6.12
N LEU A 225 -12.12 7.90 -6.90
CA LEU A 225 -11.69 7.11 -8.04
C LEU A 225 -11.68 8.03 -9.28
N VAL A 226 -10.53 8.13 -9.94
CA VAL A 226 -10.38 8.77 -11.25
C VAL A 226 -10.44 7.70 -12.33
N THR A 227 -11.36 7.85 -13.29
CA THR A 227 -11.63 6.85 -14.33
C THR A 227 -12.05 7.51 -15.66
N ALA A 228 -12.35 6.70 -16.67
CA ALA A 228 -12.97 7.16 -17.91
C ALA A 228 -14.35 7.78 -17.63
N GLY A 229 -14.65 8.89 -18.30
CA GLY A 229 -15.87 9.65 -18.09
C GLY A 229 -17.13 8.88 -18.46
N HIS A 230 -17.10 8.03 -19.50
CA HIS A 230 -18.24 7.18 -19.86
C HIS A 230 -18.49 6.03 -18.88
N CYS A 231 -17.55 5.73 -17.98
CA CYS A 231 -17.74 4.76 -16.91
C CYS A 231 -18.37 5.38 -15.64
N VAL A 232 -18.58 6.70 -15.60
CA VAL A 232 -19.21 7.36 -14.45
C VAL A 232 -20.71 7.10 -14.46
N THR A 233 -21.16 6.25 -13.53
CA THR A 233 -22.58 5.94 -13.29
C THR A 233 -22.92 6.16 -11.81
N ASN A 234 -24.18 5.90 -11.43
CA ASN A 234 -24.65 6.06 -10.06
C ASN A 234 -23.82 5.21 -9.09
N THR A 235 -23.81 3.89 -9.21
CA THR A 235 -23.07 3.02 -8.29
C THR A 235 -22.07 2.15 -9.03
N LEU A 236 -20.82 2.12 -8.56
CA LEU A 236 -19.83 1.13 -8.97
C LEU A 236 -19.66 0.05 -7.91
N ARG A 237 -19.54 -1.18 -8.37
CA ARG A 237 -19.37 -2.36 -7.52
C ARG A 237 -18.09 -3.12 -7.85
N TYR A 238 -17.43 -3.61 -6.82
CA TYR A 238 -16.27 -4.50 -6.87
C TYR A 238 -16.66 -5.78 -6.15
N ASP A 239 -16.54 -6.94 -6.82
CA ASP A 239 -16.99 -8.25 -6.31
C ASP A 239 -18.39 -8.21 -5.68
N GLY A 240 -19.32 -7.55 -6.39
CA GLY A 240 -20.71 -7.43 -5.95
C GLY A 240 -20.93 -6.46 -4.78
N THR A 241 -19.93 -5.75 -4.29
CA THR A 241 -20.05 -4.75 -3.20
C THR A 241 -19.89 -3.33 -3.73
N ALA A 242 -20.81 -2.43 -3.34
CA ALA A 242 -20.76 -1.03 -3.77
C ALA A 242 -19.58 -0.28 -3.12
N PHE A 243 -18.61 0.17 -3.92
CA PHE A 243 -17.39 0.80 -3.41
C PHE A 243 -17.21 2.26 -3.82
N ALA A 244 -17.90 2.73 -4.85
CA ALA A 244 -17.84 4.12 -5.28
C ALA A 244 -19.18 4.61 -5.85
N GLN A 245 -19.40 5.91 -5.74
CA GLN A 245 -20.60 6.61 -6.17
C GLN A 245 -20.26 7.70 -7.19
N GLY A 246 -21.04 7.77 -8.27
CA GLY A 246 -20.87 8.76 -9.34
C GLY A 246 -20.86 10.19 -8.80
N TYR A 247 -19.91 11.00 -9.26
CA TYR A 247 -19.77 12.38 -8.80
C TYR A 247 -19.71 13.40 -9.94
N LYS A 248 -18.66 13.36 -10.77
CA LYS A 248 -18.50 14.32 -11.89
C LYS A 248 -17.92 13.61 -13.11
N THR A 249 -18.40 13.97 -14.30
CA THR A 249 -17.88 13.49 -15.58
C THR A 249 -17.79 14.64 -16.58
N ARG A 250 -16.82 14.58 -17.50
CA ARG A 250 -16.77 15.45 -18.69
C ARG A 250 -17.25 14.74 -19.95
N TYR A 251 -17.73 13.50 -19.81
CA TYR A 251 -18.20 12.71 -20.93
C TYR A 251 -19.70 12.92 -21.15
N ALA A 252 -20.09 13.23 -22.38
CA ALA A 252 -21.48 13.22 -22.84
C ALA A 252 -21.56 12.64 -24.25
N LEU A 253 -22.59 11.83 -24.50
CA LEU A 253 -22.85 11.22 -25.82
C LEU A 253 -23.37 12.26 -26.83
N GLY A 254 -23.06 12.04 -28.11
CA GLY A 254 -23.60 12.83 -29.22
C GLY A 254 -23.07 14.25 -29.35
N THR A 255 -21.95 14.56 -28.69
CA THR A 255 -21.38 15.91 -28.65
C THR A 255 -19.85 15.87 -28.63
N ARG A 256 -19.23 17.06 -28.62
CA ARG A 256 -17.81 17.22 -28.29
C ARG A 256 -17.60 17.02 -26.79
N SER A 257 -16.65 16.17 -26.46
CA SER A 257 -16.56 15.54 -25.15
C SER A 257 -15.09 15.32 -24.74
N VAL A 258 -14.89 14.97 -23.46
CA VAL A 258 -13.60 14.55 -22.91
C VAL A 258 -13.85 13.35 -21.99
N ASP A 259 -13.07 12.29 -22.16
CA ASP A 259 -13.35 11.03 -21.48
C ASP A 259 -12.64 10.90 -20.12
N MET A 260 -12.96 11.82 -19.22
CA MET A 260 -12.51 11.80 -17.83
C MET A 260 -13.67 11.97 -16.85
N GLY A 261 -13.56 11.32 -15.71
CA GLY A 261 -14.53 11.45 -14.63
C GLY A 261 -14.00 11.00 -13.28
N ILE A 262 -14.73 11.38 -12.24
CA ILE A 262 -14.42 11.04 -10.85
C ILE A 262 -15.66 10.54 -10.11
N LEU A 263 -15.43 9.61 -9.20
CA LEU A 263 -16.42 9.05 -8.28
C LEU A 263 -15.92 9.20 -6.86
N THR A 264 -16.81 9.43 -5.90
CA THR A 264 -16.44 9.41 -4.48
C THR A 264 -16.29 7.96 -4.03
N VAL A 265 -15.21 7.65 -3.32
CA VAL A 265 -15.00 6.31 -2.74
C VAL A 265 -15.79 6.18 -1.45
N ASN A 266 -16.55 5.08 -1.31
CA ASN A 266 -17.34 4.80 -0.12
C ASN A 266 -16.44 4.51 1.08
N SER A 267 -16.92 4.81 2.29
CA SER A 267 -16.23 4.43 3.52
C SER A 267 -15.93 2.94 3.53
N GLY A 268 -14.73 2.56 4.00
CA GLY A 268 -14.30 1.16 4.06
C GLY A 268 -13.57 0.66 2.82
N HIS A 269 -13.61 1.42 1.72
CA HIS A 269 -12.93 1.08 0.49
C HIS A 269 -11.75 2.01 0.23
N SER A 270 -10.72 1.47 -0.42
CA SER A 270 -9.57 2.22 -0.87
C SER A 270 -9.10 1.71 -2.23
N ILE A 271 -8.65 2.64 -3.06
CA ILE A 271 -7.95 2.28 -4.30
C ILE A 271 -6.46 2.19 -3.97
N VAL A 272 -5.87 1.03 -4.23
CA VAL A 272 -4.48 0.73 -3.87
C VAL A 272 -3.51 1.57 -4.69
N THR A 273 -2.39 1.97 -4.08
CA THR A 273 -1.30 2.74 -4.71
C THR A 273 -0.33 1.86 -5.52
N ALA A 274 -0.85 0.78 -6.10
CA ALA A 274 -0.11 -0.13 -6.97
C ALA A 274 -1.07 -0.68 -8.04
N VAL A 275 -0.65 -0.69 -9.30
CA VAL A 275 -1.45 -1.24 -10.40
C VAL A 275 -1.30 -2.77 -10.39
N GLY A 276 -2.41 -3.50 -10.44
CA GLY A 276 -2.34 -4.96 -10.51
C GLY A 276 -1.90 -5.43 -11.89
N THR A 277 -1.02 -6.42 -11.99
CA THR A 277 -0.54 -6.96 -13.28
C THR A 277 -1.36 -8.19 -13.72
N TRP A 278 -2.65 -8.23 -13.38
CA TRP A 278 -3.52 -9.39 -13.54
C TRP A 278 -3.62 -9.87 -15.00
N GLY A 279 -3.78 -11.18 -15.18
CA GLY A 279 -3.66 -11.88 -16.47
C GLY A 279 -2.53 -12.92 -16.40
N GLN A 280 -2.70 -14.07 -17.07
CA GLN A 280 -1.73 -15.19 -17.08
C GLN A 280 -1.30 -15.72 -15.70
N GLY A 281 -2.19 -15.70 -14.69
CA GLY A 281 -1.91 -16.27 -13.36
C GLY A 281 -1.01 -15.42 -12.45
N SER A 282 -0.69 -14.17 -12.81
CA SER A 282 0.07 -13.25 -11.96
C SER A 282 -0.81 -12.59 -10.89
N THR A 283 -0.31 -12.56 -9.65
CA THR A 283 -0.85 -11.77 -8.53
C THR A 283 0.03 -10.56 -8.17
N SER A 284 0.96 -10.21 -9.06
CA SER A 284 1.94 -9.14 -8.83
C SER A 284 1.34 -7.75 -9.05
N THR A 285 2.04 -6.73 -8.55
CA THR A 285 1.62 -5.34 -8.67
C THR A 285 2.82 -4.45 -9.02
N VAL A 286 2.55 -3.31 -9.66
CA VAL A 286 3.53 -2.26 -9.92
C VAL A 286 3.19 -1.04 -9.07
N ALA A 287 4.08 -0.68 -8.15
CA ALA A 287 3.88 0.48 -7.27
C ALA A 287 3.75 1.78 -8.09
N VAL A 288 2.78 2.61 -7.70
CA VAL A 288 2.55 3.93 -8.28
C VAL A 288 3.34 4.95 -7.45
N LYS A 289 4.44 5.47 -7.99
CA LYS A 289 5.29 6.45 -7.31
C LYS A 289 5.00 7.90 -7.71
N GLY A 290 4.18 8.11 -8.72
CA GLY A 290 3.87 9.45 -9.22
C GLY A 290 3.02 9.43 -10.48
N VAL A 291 2.79 10.64 -11.01
CA VAL A 291 2.12 10.88 -12.29
C VAL A 291 3.05 11.74 -13.14
N SER A 292 3.39 11.25 -14.33
CA SER A 292 4.19 11.99 -15.32
C SER A 292 3.98 11.36 -16.68
N ARG A 293 3.72 12.18 -17.71
CA ARG A 293 3.61 11.68 -19.08
C ARG A 293 4.95 11.11 -19.54
N ALA A 294 4.93 9.88 -20.02
CA ALA A 294 6.04 9.30 -20.75
C ALA A 294 6.12 9.92 -22.16
N ALA A 295 7.32 10.03 -22.71
CA ALA A 295 7.49 10.56 -24.06
C ALA A 295 6.85 9.62 -25.11
N SER A 296 6.46 10.16 -26.27
CA SER A 296 6.07 9.33 -27.43
C SER A 296 7.14 8.28 -27.74
N GLY A 297 6.72 7.05 -27.98
CA GLY A 297 7.58 5.89 -28.16
C GLY A 297 7.99 5.18 -26.86
N ALA A 298 7.77 5.77 -25.69
CA ALA A 298 8.10 5.14 -24.42
C ALA A 298 7.23 3.89 -24.17
N ALA A 299 7.84 2.87 -23.56
CA ALA A 299 7.12 1.66 -23.17
C ALA A 299 6.12 1.97 -22.04
N LEU A 300 4.92 1.39 -22.15
CA LEU A 300 3.92 1.42 -21.09
C LEU A 300 3.06 0.15 -21.12
N CYS A 301 2.40 -0.09 -20.01
CA CYS A 301 1.47 -1.19 -19.84
C CYS A 301 0.12 -0.68 -19.33
N LYS A 302 -0.93 -1.45 -19.60
CA LYS A 302 -2.28 -1.24 -19.09
C LYS A 302 -2.72 -2.46 -18.32
N SER A 303 -3.32 -2.24 -17.15
CA SER A 303 -4.16 -3.23 -16.49
C SER A 303 -5.66 -2.97 -16.74
N GLY A 304 -6.40 -4.00 -17.12
CA GLY A 304 -7.85 -3.92 -17.32
C GLY A 304 -8.55 -5.28 -17.14
N ALA A 305 -9.85 -5.21 -16.91
CA ALA A 305 -10.72 -6.33 -16.54
C ALA A 305 -10.96 -7.34 -17.66
N THR A 306 -10.75 -6.95 -18.91
CA THR A 306 -11.01 -7.81 -20.07
C THR A 306 -9.72 -8.43 -20.59
N THR A 307 -8.72 -7.60 -20.92
CA THR A 307 -7.47 -8.08 -21.54
C THR A 307 -6.34 -8.30 -20.53
N GLY A 308 -6.55 -7.94 -19.27
CA GLY A 308 -5.54 -8.04 -18.22
C GLY A 308 -4.39 -7.05 -18.44
N TRP A 309 -3.17 -7.55 -18.25
CA TRP A 309 -1.92 -6.83 -18.42
C TRP A 309 -1.43 -6.90 -19.87
N THR A 310 -1.61 -5.80 -20.60
CA THR A 310 -1.13 -5.64 -21.98
C THR A 310 -0.14 -4.48 -22.06
N CYS A 311 0.90 -4.61 -22.87
CA CYS A 311 1.96 -3.61 -22.99
C CYS A 311 2.19 -3.21 -24.45
N GLY A 312 2.86 -2.08 -24.61
CA GLY A 312 3.13 -1.45 -25.89
C GLY A 312 3.88 -0.15 -25.68
N THR A 313 3.62 0.82 -26.54
CA THR A 313 4.29 2.12 -26.57
C THR A 313 3.30 3.27 -26.67
N VAL A 314 3.69 4.42 -26.11
CA VAL A 314 2.96 5.67 -26.28
C VAL A 314 3.05 6.08 -27.75
N GLY A 315 1.91 6.43 -28.34
CA GLY A 315 1.84 7.08 -29.65
C GLY A 315 1.97 8.59 -29.52
N SER A 316 0.97 9.31 -30.00
CA SER A 316 0.83 10.77 -29.93
C SER A 316 -0.03 11.19 -28.74
N TYR A 317 0.10 12.45 -28.31
CA TYR A 317 -0.83 13.12 -27.40
C TYR A 317 -1.74 14.08 -28.16
N ASN A 318 -2.80 14.56 -27.51
CA ASN A 318 -3.76 15.52 -28.06
C ASN A 318 -4.52 15.02 -29.30
N ASN A 319 -4.84 13.72 -29.32
CA ASN A 319 -5.69 13.12 -30.34
C ASN A 319 -7.15 13.49 -30.12
N THR A 320 -7.89 13.61 -31.22
CA THR A 320 -9.35 13.68 -31.24
C THR A 320 -9.88 12.45 -31.96
N VAL A 321 -10.81 11.74 -31.33
CA VAL A 321 -11.37 10.48 -31.79
C VAL A 321 -12.88 10.61 -31.88
N THR A 322 -13.48 10.08 -32.94
CA THR A 322 -14.94 9.93 -33.02
C THR A 322 -15.29 8.49 -32.67
N TYR A 323 -15.99 8.30 -31.55
CA TYR A 323 -16.48 6.99 -31.12
C TYR A 323 -17.90 6.79 -31.59
N ILE A 324 -18.17 5.62 -32.17
CA ILE A 324 -19.53 5.16 -32.47
C ILE A 324 -20.16 4.54 -31.22
N ASP A 325 -21.48 4.68 -31.07
CA ASP A 325 -22.22 3.89 -30.10
C ASP A 325 -22.70 2.56 -30.72
N ARG A 326 -22.28 1.43 -30.14
CA ARG A 326 -22.66 0.11 -30.64
C ARG A 326 -24.15 -0.19 -30.47
N SER A 327 -24.84 0.55 -29.61
CA SER A 327 -26.29 0.45 -29.43
C SER A 327 -27.09 1.31 -30.42
N GLY A 328 -26.43 1.94 -31.39
CA GLY A 328 -27.08 2.76 -32.42
C GLY A 328 -27.38 4.19 -31.99
N GLY A 329 -26.85 4.64 -30.85
CA GLY A 329 -26.86 6.03 -30.42
C GLY A 329 -25.91 6.92 -31.23
N PRO A 330 -25.87 8.22 -30.91
CA PRO A 330 -25.11 9.19 -31.69
C PRO A 330 -23.60 9.07 -31.46
N ASP A 331 -22.83 9.24 -32.53
CA ASP A 331 -21.38 9.33 -32.48
C ASP A 331 -20.90 10.47 -31.57
N THR A 332 -19.80 10.23 -30.86
CA THR A 332 -19.26 11.15 -29.85
C THR A 332 -17.82 11.52 -30.18
N VAL A 333 -17.53 12.81 -30.25
CA VAL A 333 -16.18 13.32 -30.55
C VAL A 333 -15.44 13.59 -29.24
N VAL A 334 -14.43 12.78 -28.92
CA VAL A 334 -13.63 12.89 -27.70
C VAL A 334 -12.26 13.47 -28.04
N SER A 335 -11.86 14.53 -27.32
CA SER A 335 -10.60 15.24 -27.54
C SER A 335 -9.63 15.10 -26.36
N GLY A 336 -8.35 15.37 -26.60
CA GLY A 336 -7.31 15.39 -25.56
C GLY A 336 -6.73 14.01 -25.21
N LEU A 337 -6.95 13.01 -26.06
CA LEU A 337 -6.51 11.63 -25.81
C LEU A 337 -5.05 11.42 -26.18
N ALA A 338 -4.41 10.44 -25.55
CA ALA A 338 -3.16 9.86 -26.02
C ALA A 338 -3.45 8.58 -26.79
N SER A 339 -2.72 8.32 -27.88
CA SER A 339 -2.76 7.04 -28.61
C SER A 339 -1.69 6.09 -28.08
N SER A 340 -1.87 4.79 -28.29
CA SER A 340 -0.95 3.74 -27.82
C SER A 340 -1.06 2.50 -28.69
N THR A 341 0.01 1.71 -28.75
CA THR A 341 0.01 0.36 -29.37
C THR A 341 -0.45 -0.75 -28.41
N VAL A 342 -0.78 -0.39 -27.17
CA VAL A 342 -1.35 -1.33 -26.19
C VAL A 342 -2.72 -1.80 -26.68
N CYS A 343 -2.92 -3.11 -26.72
CA CYS A 343 -4.19 -3.72 -27.09
C CYS A 343 -5.22 -3.58 -25.96
N VAL A 344 -6.45 -3.23 -26.33
CA VAL A 344 -7.62 -3.09 -25.44
C VAL A 344 -8.87 -3.67 -26.07
N GLU A 345 -9.79 -4.14 -25.23
CA GLU A 345 -11.13 -4.59 -25.64
C GLU A 345 -12.23 -3.95 -24.77
N GLY A 346 -13.50 -4.20 -25.15
CA GLY A 346 -14.65 -3.77 -24.37
C GLY A 346 -14.55 -4.22 -22.91
N GLY A 347 -14.69 -3.27 -21.98
CA GLY A 347 -14.55 -3.49 -20.54
C GLY A 347 -13.18 -3.13 -19.95
N ASP A 348 -12.15 -2.90 -20.77
CA ASP A 348 -10.87 -2.31 -20.32
C ASP A 348 -10.96 -0.80 -20.05
N SER A 349 -12.06 -0.14 -20.47
CA SER A 349 -12.32 1.28 -20.22
C SER A 349 -12.13 1.63 -18.75
N GLY A 350 -11.49 2.77 -18.47
CA GLY A 350 -11.08 3.17 -17.11
C GLY A 350 -9.78 2.52 -16.61
N GLY A 351 -9.32 1.45 -17.26
CA GLY A 351 -8.15 0.66 -16.86
C GLY A 351 -6.86 1.47 -16.83
N ALA A 352 -5.98 1.14 -15.90
CA ALA A 352 -4.83 1.95 -15.53
C ALA A 352 -3.62 1.71 -16.45
N TYR A 353 -3.18 2.76 -17.15
CA TYR A 353 -1.92 2.80 -17.88
C TYR A 353 -0.78 3.29 -16.98
N ILE A 354 0.35 2.60 -17.00
CA ILE A 354 1.55 2.90 -16.20
C ILE A 354 2.82 2.67 -17.04
N SER A 355 3.82 3.56 -16.88
CA SER A 355 5.14 3.44 -17.49
C SER A 355 6.19 3.45 -16.39
N GLY A 356 6.97 2.37 -16.26
CA GLY A 356 7.79 2.14 -15.08
C GLY A 356 6.93 2.13 -13.82
N ASN A 357 7.07 3.15 -12.98
CA ASN A 357 6.27 3.38 -11.77
C ASN A 357 5.45 4.69 -11.81
N GLN A 358 5.31 5.29 -13.00
CA GLN A 358 4.59 6.56 -13.21
C GLN A 358 3.23 6.29 -13.86
N ALA A 359 2.15 6.70 -13.20
CA ALA A 359 0.80 6.62 -13.73
C ALA A 359 0.65 7.52 -14.97
N GLN A 360 0.05 6.99 -16.04
CA GLN A 360 -0.06 7.66 -17.34
C GLN A 360 -1.48 8.12 -17.63
N GLY A 361 -2.49 7.28 -17.37
CA GLY A 361 -3.85 7.56 -17.79
C GLY A 361 -4.81 6.39 -17.63
N MET A 362 -6.02 6.58 -18.12
CA MET A 362 -7.09 5.59 -18.07
C MET A 362 -7.58 5.25 -19.49
N THR A 363 -7.80 3.97 -19.78
CA THR A 363 -8.33 3.53 -21.09
C THR A 363 -9.60 4.29 -21.43
N SER A 364 -9.63 4.93 -22.60
CA SER A 364 -10.85 5.48 -23.18
C SER A 364 -11.51 4.41 -24.06
N GLY A 365 -10.87 4.06 -25.18
CA GLY A 365 -11.35 3.04 -26.09
C GLY A 365 -10.33 2.65 -27.16
N GLY A 366 -10.74 1.83 -28.11
CA GLY A 366 -9.91 1.35 -29.22
C GLY A 366 -10.78 0.89 -30.40
N PRO A 367 -10.18 0.30 -31.44
CA PRO A 367 -10.93 -0.22 -32.59
C PRO A 367 -11.99 -1.24 -32.19
N THR A 368 -13.12 -1.24 -32.89
CA THR A 368 -14.30 -2.05 -32.50
C THR A 368 -14.07 -3.56 -32.63
N ASP A 369 -13.36 -3.98 -33.67
CA ASP A 369 -13.18 -5.40 -34.00
C ASP A 369 -11.78 -5.90 -33.61
N GLN A 370 -11.06 -5.13 -32.78
CA GLN A 370 -9.78 -5.54 -32.24
C GLN A 370 -9.94 -6.73 -31.30
N GLN A 371 -9.12 -7.75 -31.52
CA GLN A 371 -9.02 -8.92 -30.65
C GLN A 371 -7.61 -9.00 -30.06
N CYS A 372 -7.55 -8.97 -28.74
CA CYS A 372 -6.34 -9.07 -27.97
C CYS A 372 -6.15 -10.52 -27.51
N THR A 373 -5.00 -11.09 -27.87
CA THR A 373 -4.55 -12.39 -27.37
C THR A 373 -4.17 -12.39 -25.89
N GLY A 374 -4.24 -11.24 -25.22
CA GLY A 374 -3.73 -11.00 -23.87
C GLY A 374 -2.20 -10.98 -23.79
N GLY A 375 -1.66 -10.43 -22.70
CA GLY A 375 -0.23 -10.41 -22.40
C GLY A 375 0.57 -9.25 -23.03
N VAL A 376 1.88 -9.27 -22.75
CA VAL A 376 2.83 -8.15 -22.96
C VAL A 376 3.00 -7.73 -24.43
N ASN A 377 2.73 -8.63 -25.38
CA ASN A 377 2.97 -8.43 -26.82
C ASN A 377 1.70 -8.53 -27.67
N SER A 378 0.52 -8.32 -27.08
CA SER A 378 -0.73 -8.32 -27.84
C SER A 378 -0.75 -7.13 -28.78
N ARG A 379 -0.75 -7.37 -30.11
CA ARG A 379 -0.79 -6.31 -31.11
C ARG A 379 -2.14 -5.61 -31.07
N GLY A 380 -2.13 -4.29 -30.99
CA GLY A 380 -3.35 -3.51 -31.08
C GLY A 380 -3.07 -2.02 -31.12
N THR A 381 -4.14 -1.25 -31.00
CA THR A 381 -4.12 0.18 -30.78
C THR A 381 -5.17 0.55 -29.76
N SER A 382 -4.93 1.63 -29.05
CA SER A 382 -5.84 2.17 -28.05
C SER A 382 -5.66 3.66 -27.89
N TYR A 383 -6.65 4.26 -27.25
CA TYR A 383 -6.60 5.63 -26.77
C TYR A 383 -6.87 5.65 -25.27
N PHE A 384 -6.12 6.47 -24.56
CA PHE A 384 -6.28 6.67 -23.13
C PHE A 384 -6.33 8.15 -22.80
N GLN A 385 -7.09 8.49 -21.77
CA GLN A 385 -7.15 9.84 -21.22
C GLN A 385 -5.94 10.04 -20.29
N PRO A 386 -5.07 11.03 -20.54
CA PRO A 386 -3.97 11.34 -19.63
C PRO A 386 -4.46 11.64 -18.21
N LEU A 387 -3.83 11.01 -17.22
CA LEU A 387 -4.25 11.12 -15.82
C LEU A 387 -4.01 12.52 -15.26
N ASP A 388 -2.89 13.14 -15.64
CA ASP A 388 -2.53 14.49 -15.20
C ASP A 388 -3.55 15.54 -15.63
N ASP A 389 -4.17 15.41 -16.81
CA ASP A 389 -5.27 16.27 -17.24
C ASP A 389 -6.49 16.15 -16.31
N ALA A 390 -6.86 14.93 -15.95
CA ALA A 390 -7.98 14.68 -15.05
C ALA A 390 -7.69 15.21 -13.63
N LEU A 391 -6.50 14.93 -13.09
CA LEU A 391 -6.07 15.41 -11.78
C LEU A 391 -6.07 16.94 -11.73
N LYS A 392 -5.51 17.59 -12.74
CA LYS A 392 -5.48 19.05 -12.84
C LYS A 392 -6.87 19.65 -12.95
N TYR A 393 -7.73 19.09 -13.81
CA TYR A 393 -9.09 19.60 -14.01
C TYR A 393 -9.94 19.50 -12.74
N TYR A 394 -9.83 18.41 -12.00
CA TYR A 394 -10.61 18.17 -10.80
C TYR A 394 -9.94 18.65 -9.50
N GLY A 395 -8.72 19.19 -9.57
CA GLY A 395 -7.99 19.68 -8.39
C GLY A 395 -7.58 18.55 -7.43
N LEU A 396 -7.17 17.41 -7.97
CA LEU A 396 -6.85 16.20 -7.20
C LEU A 396 -5.35 15.92 -7.17
N THR A 397 -4.91 15.31 -6.08
CA THR A 397 -3.56 14.75 -5.91
C THR A 397 -3.64 13.23 -5.99
N LEU A 398 -2.80 12.61 -6.83
CA LEU A 398 -2.70 11.15 -6.95
C LEU A 398 -2.28 10.53 -5.61
N ASN A 399 -2.89 9.40 -5.24
CA ASN A 399 -2.38 8.58 -4.16
C ASN A 399 -1.19 7.76 -4.67
N THR A 400 -0.05 7.86 -3.99
CA THR A 400 1.19 7.16 -4.34
C THR A 400 1.66 6.27 -3.19
N ASN A 401 2.47 5.26 -3.51
CA ASN A 401 3.15 4.39 -2.56
C ASN A 401 4.41 5.08 -2.01
#